data_AF-E7DQE3-F1
#
_entry.id   AF-E7DQE3-F1
#
_cell.length_a   1.000
_cell.length_b   1.000
_cell.length_c   1.000
_cell.angle_alpha   90.00
_cell.angle_beta   90.00
_cell.angle_gamma   90.00
#
_symmetry.space_group_name_H-M   'P 1'
#
loop_
_entity.id
_entity.type
_entity.pdbx_description
1 polymer ?
#
loop_
_entity_poly.entity_id
_entity_poly.type
_entity_poly.pdbx_seq_one_letter_code
_entity_poly.pdbx_strand_id
1 'polypeptide(L)'
;MSVYFESHTDIICRGKINVDVEFGHKVWLDEIDGGIVSNYRILKGNPHDTQQLIPSLDQHLENFGSSPKIVTTDRGVYSQTNENYAQLLGVKEVILPKGGYRSKERIKHERKRNFKKARRWHNGVEGRISFLKRCFGLQRCLYRGELGFCRWVGWGVIAHNLTIISRGTLKNKINYHVFI
;
A
#
# COMPACT_ATOMS: atom_id res chain seq x y z
N MET A 1 -6.44 -9.23 -6.26
CA MET A 1 -7.38 -8.71 -7.28
C MET A 1 -7.75 -9.87 -8.16
N SER A 2 -9.04 -10.14 -8.33
CA SER A 2 -9.47 -11.39 -8.96
C SER A 2 -9.38 -11.33 -10.48
N VAL A 3 -9.04 -12.47 -11.10
CA VAL A 3 -8.98 -12.65 -12.57
C VAL A 3 -9.90 -13.81 -12.92
N TYR A 4 -10.45 -13.84 -14.12
CA TYR A 4 -11.10 -15.06 -14.64
C TYR A 4 -10.04 -16.19 -14.76
N PHE A 5 -10.47 -17.46 -14.69
CA PHE A 5 -9.59 -18.64 -14.70
C PHE A 5 -8.55 -18.57 -15.83
N GLU A 6 -7.31 -18.26 -15.50
CA GLU A 6 -6.21 -18.09 -16.44
C GLU A 6 -4.93 -18.71 -15.88
N SER A 7 -4.04 -19.18 -16.76
CA SER A 7 -2.86 -19.97 -16.40
C SER A 7 -1.86 -19.26 -15.49
N HIS A 8 -1.93 -17.92 -15.44
CA HIS A 8 -1.07 -17.09 -14.62
C HIS A 8 -1.68 -16.77 -13.24
N THR A 9 -2.94 -17.13 -13.00
CA THR A 9 -3.65 -16.78 -11.77
C THR A 9 -3.08 -17.50 -10.55
N ASP A 10 -2.70 -16.72 -9.54
CA ASP A 10 -2.23 -17.29 -8.28
C ASP A 10 -3.39 -17.74 -7.37
N ILE A 11 -3.15 -18.82 -6.63
CA ILE A 11 -4.02 -19.29 -5.56
C ILE A 11 -3.64 -18.51 -4.29
N ILE A 12 -4.52 -17.65 -3.79
CA ILE A 12 -4.30 -16.87 -2.58
C ILE A 12 -5.22 -17.37 -1.47
N CYS A 13 -4.67 -18.13 -0.52
CA CYS A 13 -5.37 -18.50 0.71
C CYS A 13 -5.18 -17.40 1.77
N ARG A 14 -6.22 -16.57 2.01
CA ARG A 14 -6.16 -15.47 3.00
C ARG A 14 -6.70 -15.82 4.39
N GLY A 15 -7.05 -17.09 4.63
CA GLY A 15 -7.46 -17.60 5.95
C GLY A 15 -8.71 -16.92 6.53
N LYS A 16 -9.64 -16.46 5.68
CA LYS A 16 -10.93 -15.91 6.12
C LYS A 16 -11.95 -17.04 6.21
N ILE A 17 -12.71 -17.07 7.31
CA ILE A 17 -13.69 -18.12 7.68
C ILE A 17 -14.74 -18.44 6.60
N ASN A 18 -14.95 -17.57 5.60
CA ASN A 18 -15.92 -17.75 4.51
C ASN A 18 -15.33 -17.67 3.09
N VAL A 19 -14.00 -17.66 2.92
CA VAL A 19 -13.37 -17.67 1.58
C VAL A 19 -12.08 -18.48 1.65
N ASP A 20 -12.17 -19.77 1.31
CA ASP A 20 -11.05 -20.72 1.44
C ASP A 20 -9.94 -20.46 0.41
N VAL A 21 -10.30 -19.98 -0.79
CA VAL A 21 -9.35 -19.73 -1.90
C VAL A 21 -9.79 -18.51 -2.71
N GLU A 22 -8.96 -17.46 -2.76
CA GLU A 22 -9.12 -16.35 -3.70
C GLU A 22 -8.22 -16.57 -4.92
N PHE A 23 -8.81 -16.66 -6.11
CA PHE A 23 -8.07 -16.68 -7.37
C PHE A 23 -7.75 -15.25 -7.81
N GLY A 24 -6.48 -14.93 -7.99
CA GLY A 24 -6.04 -13.64 -8.52
C GLY A 24 -4.61 -13.31 -8.13
N HIS A 25 -4.15 -12.09 -8.44
CA HIS A 25 -2.81 -11.64 -8.04
C HIS A 25 -2.81 -10.77 -6.81
N LYS A 26 -1.72 -10.88 -6.06
CA LYS A 26 -1.41 -9.97 -4.98
C LYS A 26 -0.79 -8.71 -5.56
N VAL A 27 -1.49 -7.59 -5.41
CA VAL A 27 -1.00 -6.27 -5.81
C VAL A 27 -0.52 -5.54 -4.56
N TRP A 28 0.74 -5.11 -4.60
CA TRP A 28 1.36 -4.26 -3.59
C TRP A 28 1.30 -2.80 -4.04
N LEU A 29 1.01 -1.90 -3.12
CA LEU A 29 0.85 -0.47 -3.39
C LEU A 29 1.67 0.34 -2.38
N ASP A 30 2.43 1.32 -2.88
CA ASP A 30 3.19 2.26 -2.07
C ASP A 30 2.52 3.64 -2.15
N GLU A 31 1.97 4.09 -1.03
CA GLU A 31 1.31 5.38 -0.90
C GLU A 31 2.24 6.42 -0.28
N ILE A 32 2.16 7.65 -0.80
CA ILE A 32 2.78 8.84 -0.22
C ILE A 32 1.73 9.86 0.23
N ASP A 33 2.20 10.94 0.86
CA ASP A 33 1.40 12.08 1.29
C ASP A 33 0.49 12.63 0.18
N GLY A 34 -0.66 13.18 0.58
CA GLY A 34 -1.69 13.65 -0.34
C GLY A 34 -2.50 12.52 -0.99
N GLY A 35 -2.10 11.28 -0.74
CA GLY A 35 -2.84 10.12 -1.16
C GLY A 35 -2.58 9.69 -2.59
N ILE A 36 -1.32 9.82 -3.00
CA ILE A 36 -0.85 9.38 -4.30
C ILE A 36 -0.23 8.00 -4.16
N VAL A 37 -0.57 7.10 -5.08
CA VAL A 37 0.15 5.82 -5.23
C VAL A 37 1.41 6.13 -6.02
N SER A 38 2.56 6.11 -5.35
CA SER A 38 3.87 6.41 -5.94
C SER A 38 4.49 5.22 -6.67
N ASN A 39 4.10 4.01 -6.29
CA ASN A 39 4.55 2.78 -6.90
C ASN A 39 3.52 1.67 -6.70
N TYR A 40 3.49 0.69 -7.60
CA TYR A 40 2.76 -0.55 -7.44
C TYR A 40 3.54 -1.73 -8.01
N ARG A 41 3.36 -2.91 -7.42
CA ARG A 41 3.96 -4.16 -7.90
C ARG A 41 2.90 -5.25 -7.96
N ILE A 42 2.91 -6.03 -9.03
CA ILE A 42 2.12 -7.24 -9.14
C ILE A 42 3.02 -8.38 -8.71
N LEU A 43 2.70 -9.01 -7.59
CA LEU A 43 3.52 -10.03 -6.97
C LEU A 43 3.13 -11.39 -7.53
N LYS A 44 4.15 -12.16 -7.94
CA LYS A 44 3.99 -13.56 -8.35
C LYS A 44 3.74 -14.44 -7.14
N GLY A 45 2.69 -15.23 -7.15
CA GLY A 45 2.29 -16.08 -6.03
C GLY A 45 1.75 -15.29 -4.84
N ASN A 46 2.08 -15.77 -3.64
CA ASN A 46 1.71 -15.11 -2.38
C ASN A 46 2.94 -14.94 -1.48
N PRO A 47 3.93 -14.11 -1.88
CA PRO A 47 5.10 -13.87 -1.06
C PRO A 47 4.71 -13.22 0.27
N HIS A 48 5.50 -13.47 1.31
CA HIS A 48 5.25 -12.90 2.62
C HIS A 48 5.33 -11.37 2.58
N ASP A 49 4.43 -10.71 3.31
CA ASP A 49 4.38 -9.25 3.42
C ASP A 49 5.69 -8.67 3.98
N THR A 50 6.41 -9.44 4.80
CA THR A 50 7.73 -9.08 5.33
C THR A 50 8.78 -8.87 4.24
N GLN A 51 8.60 -9.41 3.03
CA GLN A 51 9.55 -9.24 1.93
C GLN A 51 9.33 -7.95 1.14
N GLN A 52 8.27 -7.19 1.43
CA GLN A 52 7.83 -6.11 0.56
C GLN A 52 8.31 -4.72 0.98
N LEU A 53 8.71 -4.52 2.25
CA LEU A 53 9.13 -3.20 2.72
C LEU A 53 10.42 -2.73 2.06
N ILE A 54 11.42 -3.61 1.95
CA ILE A 54 12.73 -3.27 1.37
C ILE A 54 12.56 -2.80 -0.09
N PRO A 55 11.92 -3.57 -0.99
CA PRO A 55 11.65 -3.10 -2.36
C PRO A 55 10.86 -1.79 -2.44
N SER A 56 9.97 -1.54 -1.49
CA SER A 56 9.21 -0.27 -1.43
C SER A 56 10.06 0.91 -1.02
N LEU A 57 10.99 0.73 -0.08
CA LEU A 57 11.92 1.77 0.34
C LEU A 57 12.94 2.08 -0.75
N ASP A 58 13.44 1.05 -1.43
CA ASP A 58 14.38 1.20 -2.56
C ASP A 58 13.73 1.97 -3.70
N GLN A 59 12.51 1.58 -4.10
CA GLN A 59 11.78 2.29 -5.14
C GLN A 59 11.45 3.73 -4.74
N HIS A 60 11.15 3.99 -3.46
CA HIS A 60 10.93 5.35 -2.98
C HIS A 60 12.22 6.17 -3.11
N LEU A 61 13.37 5.62 -2.74
CA LEU A 61 14.66 6.29 -2.86
C LEU A 61 14.98 6.61 -4.33
N GLU A 62 14.73 5.68 -5.25
CA GLU A 62 14.88 5.90 -6.70
C GLU A 62 13.97 7.03 -7.20
N ASN A 63 12.70 7.05 -6.77
CA ASN A 63 11.71 8.01 -7.25
C ASN A 63 11.91 9.43 -6.69
N PHE A 64 12.37 9.56 -5.44
CA PHE A 64 12.41 10.83 -4.70
C PHE A 64 13.82 11.30 -4.35
N GLY A 65 14.86 10.51 -4.64
CA GLY A 65 16.26 10.82 -4.35
C GLY A 65 16.62 10.88 -2.86
N SER A 66 15.68 10.57 -1.97
CA SER A 66 15.89 10.56 -0.52
C SER A 66 14.96 9.56 0.17
N SER A 67 15.34 9.10 1.36
CA SER A 67 14.52 8.20 2.15
C SER A 67 13.30 8.91 2.74
N PRO A 68 12.18 8.20 2.97
CA PRO A 68 11.00 8.82 3.55
C PRO A 68 11.28 9.25 4.99
N LYS A 69 10.66 10.35 5.42
CA LYS A 69 10.76 10.81 6.82
C LYS A 69 10.11 9.84 7.79
N ILE A 70 8.98 9.27 7.38
CA ILE A 70 8.16 8.35 8.17
C ILE A 70 7.80 7.17 7.27
N VAL A 71 7.96 5.95 7.76
CA VAL A 71 7.42 4.75 7.11
C VAL A 71 6.47 4.05 8.07
N THR A 72 5.29 3.66 7.58
CA THR A 72 4.30 2.92 8.35
C THR A 72 3.72 1.80 7.50
N THR A 73 3.47 0.65 8.13
CA THR A 73 2.99 -0.56 7.45
C THR A 73 2.00 -1.31 8.32
N ASP A 74 1.37 -2.34 7.76
CA ASP A 74 0.61 -3.33 8.52
C ASP A 74 1.49 -4.27 9.34
N ARG A 75 0.84 -4.97 10.27
CA ARG A 75 1.51 -5.89 11.20
C ARG A 75 2.21 -7.05 10.51
N GLY A 76 1.68 -7.51 9.38
CA GLY A 76 2.26 -8.60 8.59
C GLY A 76 3.62 -8.27 7.97
N VAL A 77 3.97 -6.98 7.88
CA VAL A 77 5.22 -6.49 7.29
C VAL A 77 6.35 -6.44 8.32
N TYR A 78 6.04 -6.51 9.62
CA TYR A 78 7.05 -6.40 10.66
C TYR A 78 8.06 -7.56 10.59
N SER A 79 9.34 -7.19 10.53
CA SER A 79 10.48 -8.07 10.78
C SER A 79 11.63 -7.22 11.33
N GLN A 80 12.56 -7.83 12.10
CA GLN A 80 13.72 -7.09 12.60
C GLN A 80 14.60 -6.59 11.44
N THR A 81 14.73 -7.39 10.39
CA THR A 81 15.44 -7.02 9.15
C THR A 81 14.84 -5.75 8.54
N ASN A 82 13.51 -5.65 8.47
CA ASN A 82 12.82 -4.49 7.92
C ASN A 82 13.01 -3.23 8.76
N GLU A 83 12.97 -3.34 10.09
CA GLU A 83 13.26 -2.21 10.97
C GLU A 83 14.69 -1.71 10.82
N ASN A 84 15.66 -2.65 10.83
CA ASN A 84 17.07 -2.32 10.71
C ASN A 84 17.38 -1.67 9.34
N TYR A 85 16.80 -2.20 8.26
CA TYR A 85 16.99 -1.65 6.92
C TYR A 85 16.43 -0.23 6.79
N ALA A 86 15.22 0.01 7.29
CA ALA A 86 14.63 1.35 7.27
C ALA A 86 15.47 2.36 8.08
N GLN A 87 16.01 1.93 9.22
CA GLN A 87 16.93 2.77 10.02
C GLN A 87 18.25 3.04 9.28
N LEU A 88 18.82 2.02 8.64
CA LEU A 88 20.05 2.14 7.84
C LEU A 88 19.88 3.14 6.69
N LEU A 89 18.73 3.13 6.02
CA LEU A 89 18.37 4.11 4.98
C LEU A 89 18.11 5.53 5.53
N GLY A 90 18.18 5.74 6.84
CA GLY A 90 18.02 7.05 7.47
C GLY A 90 16.56 7.48 7.66
N VAL A 91 15.61 6.54 7.64
CA VAL A 91 14.20 6.85 7.94
C VAL A 91 14.08 7.29 9.40
N LYS A 92 13.59 8.52 9.61
CA LYS A 92 13.54 9.13 10.95
C LYS A 92 12.53 8.46 11.88
N GLU A 93 11.36 8.09 11.34
CA GLU A 93 10.33 7.39 12.09
C GLU A 93 9.92 6.09 11.41
N VAL A 94 10.36 4.97 11.98
CA VAL A 94 10.02 3.61 11.52
C VAL A 94 8.87 3.07 12.36
N ILE A 95 7.67 3.02 11.78
CA ILE A 95 6.42 2.67 12.47
C ILE A 95 5.90 1.33 11.94
N LEU A 96 6.55 0.23 12.34
CA LEU A 96 6.13 -1.13 11.98
C LEU A 96 5.44 -1.77 13.20
N PRO A 97 4.12 -1.99 13.24
CA PRO A 97 3.51 -2.64 14.41
C PRO A 97 3.86 -4.12 14.47
N LYS A 98 4.33 -4.64 15.62
CA LYS A 98 4.73 -6.04 15.73
C LYS A 98 3.51 -6.95 15.87
N GLY A 99 3.41 -7.98 15.02
CA GLY A 99 2.46 -9.08 15.17
C GLY A 99 2.84 -10.06 16.28
N GLY A 100 1.86 -10.76 16.84
CA GLY A 100 2.09 -11.81 17.84
C GLY A 100 2.56 -11.28 19.21
N TYR A 101 3.47 -12.02 19.85
CA TYR A 101 4.00 -11.68 21.17
C TYR A 101 4.82 -10.38 21.15
N ARG A 102 4.57 -9.51 22.12
CA ARG A 102 5.23 -8.21 22.27
C ARG A 102 5.81 -8.08 23.67
N SER A 103 7.10 -7.73 23.74
CA SER A 103 7.76 -7.41 25.01
C SER A 103 7.18 -6.13 25.62
N LYS A 104 7.38 -5.92 26.93
CA LYS A 104 6.97 -4.69 27.62
C LYS A 104 7.56 -3.44 26.96
N GLU A 105 8.81 -3.51 26.53
CA GLU A 105 9.49 -2.44 25.79
C GLU A 105 8.81 -2.16 24.45
N ARG A 106 8.46 -3.21 23.70
CA ARG A 106 7.77 -3.05 22.42
C ARG A 106 6.41 -2.40 22.61
N ILE A 107 5.65 -2.81 23.62
CA ILE A 107 4.36 -2.20 23.96
C ILE A 107 4.54 -0.71 24.31
N LYS A 108 5.56 -0.36 25.11
CA LYS A 108 5.87 1.04 25.45
C LYS A 108 6.22 1.85 24.21
N HIS A 109 7.00 1.27 23.28
CA HIS A 109 7.35 1.89 22.01
C HIS A 109 6.11 2.13 21.14
N GLU A 110 5.26 1.12 20.93
CA GLU A 110 4.02 1.23 20.14
C GLU A 110 2.98 2.20 20.75
N ARG A 111 3.09 2.50 22.05
CA ARG A 111 2.23 3.46 22.76
C ARG A 111 2.67 4.92 22.62
N LYS A 112 3.86 5.19 22.06
CA LYS A 112 4.35 6.56 21.85
C LYS A 112 3.39 7.37 20.97
N ARG A 113 3.38 8.69 21.18
CA ARG A 113 2.45 9.61 20.49
C ARG A 113 2.64 9.61 18.97
N ASN A 114 3.89 9.63 18.50
CA ASN A 114 4.21 9.59 17.06
C ASN A 114 3.76 8.27 16.42
N PHE A 115 4.01 7.14 17.09
CA PHE A 115 3.57 5.81 16.65
C PHE A 115 2.05 5.75 16.46
N LYS A 116 1.29 6.24 17.45
CA LYS A 116 -0.18 6.32 17.35
C LYS A 116 -0.64 7.24 16.23
N LYS A 117 0.01 8.38 16.03
CA LYS A 117 -0.33 9.35 14.98
C LYS A 117 -0.14 8.73 13.60
N ALA A 118 1.03 8.14 13.35
CA ALA A 118 1.33 7.46 12.10
C ALA A 118 0.39 6.29 11.82
N ARG A 119 0.04 5.49 12.84
CA ARG A 119 -0.96 4.42 12.68
C ARG A 119 -2.37 4.94 12.36
N ARG A 120 -2.79 6.08 12.91
CA ARG A 120 -4.08 6.70 12.53
C ARG A 120 -4.08 7.15 11.07
N TRP A 121 -2.97 7.71 10.60
CA TRP A 121 -2.82 8.05 9.19
C TRP A 121 -2.85 6.80 8.31
N HIS A 122 -2.12 5.74 8.71
CA HIS A 122 -2.08 4.45 8.00
C HIS A 122 -3.45 3.79 7.86
N ASN A 123 -4.35 3.93 8.83
CA ASN A 123 -5.70 3.40 8.71
C ASN A 123 -6.48 3.99 7.51
N GLY A 124 -6.08 5.16 7.01
CA GLY A 124 -6.61 5.72 5.76
C GLY A 124 -6.28 4.89 4.50
N VAL A 125 -5.17 4.14 4.54
CA VAL A 125 -4.73 3.27 3.43
C VAL A 125 -5.75 2.18 3.14
N GLU A 126 -6.40 1.61 4.16
CA GLU A 126 -7.46 0.61 3.96
C GLU A 126 -8.67 1.21 3.21
N GLY A 127 -9.06 2.43 3.58
CA GLY A 127 -10.11 3.18 2.89
C GLY A 127 -9.74 3.46 1.44
N ARG A 128 -8.47 3.73 1.16
CA ARG A 128 -7.93 3.95 -0.17
C ARG A 128 -7.87 2.70 -1.03
N ILE A 129 -7.45 1.58 -0.47
CA ILE A 129 -7.53 0.27 -1.15
C ILE A 129 -9.00 -0.05 -1.48
N SER A 130 -9.93 0.21 -0.56
CA SER A 130 -11.36 0.06 -0.82
C SER A 130 -11.85 0.97 -1.94
N PHE A 131 -11.39 2.22 -1.98
CA PHE A 131 -11.72 3.18 -3.04
C PHE A 131 -11.17 2.74 -4.40
N LEU A 132 -9.90 2.32 -4.47
CA LEU A 132 -9.27 1.72 -5.66
C LEU A 132 -10.07 0.53 -6.19
N LYS A 133 -10.48 -0.38 -5.30
CA LYS A 133 -11.26 -1.57 -5.68
C LYS A 133 -12.63 -1.21 -6.25
N ARG A 134 -13.38 -0.35 -5.57
CA ARG A 134 -14.78 -0.04 -5.89
C ARG A 134 -14.94 0.94 -7.04
N CYS A 135 -14.08 1.97 -7.11
CA CYS A 135 -14.24 3.06 -8.06
C CYS A 135 -13.31 2.99 -9.27
N PHE A 136 -12.22 2.23 -9.19
CA PHE A 136 -11.22 2.13 -10.27
C PHE A 136 -11.03 0.70 -10.79
N GLY A 137 -11.95 -0.20 -10.46
CA GLY A 137 -11.99 -1.55 -11.04
C GLY A 137 -10.92 -2.51 -10.51
N LEU A 138 -10.21 -2.19 -9.41
CA LEU A 138 -9.20 -3.10 -8.83
C LEU A 138 -9.81 -4.29 -8.06
N GLN A 139 -11.14 -4.46 -8.08
CA GLN A 139 -11.79 -5.64 -7.53
C GLN A 139 -11.65 -6.85 -8.47
N ARG A 140 -11.82 -6.64 -9.77
CA ARG A 140 -11.84 -7.70 -10.80
C ARG A 140 -11.21 -7.20 -12.09
N CYS A 141 -10.23 -7.93 -12.61
CA CYS A 141 -9.67 -7.71 -13.93
C CYS A 141 -10.56 -8.36 -14.99
N LEU A 142 -10.91 -7.60 -16.04
CA LEU A 142 -11.63 -8.10 -17.21
C LEU A 142 -10.71 -8.42 -18.39
N TYR A 143 -9.46 -7.93 -18.34
CA TYR A 143 -8.48 -8.20 -19.38
C TYR A 143 -7.91 -9.60 -19.24
N ARG A 144 -7.59 -10.19 -20.40
CA ARG A 144 -6.95 -11.49 -20.49
C ARG A 144 -5.43 -11.37 -20.55
N GLY A 145 -4.76 -12.39 -20.04
CA GLY A 145 -3.31 -12.53 -19.98
C GLY A 145 -2.65 -11.66 -18.91
N GLU A 146 -1.44 -12.06 -18.52
CA GLU A 146 -0.63 -11.35 -17.52
C GLU A 146 -0.38 -9.89 -17.92
N LEU A 147 -0.04 -9.64 -19.19
CA LEU A 147 0.11 -8.28 -19.71
C LEU A 147 -1.19 -7.47 -19.63
N GLY A 148 -2.33 -8.11 -19.86
CA GLY A 148 -3.64 -7.49 -19.72
C GLY A 148 -3.92 -7.11 -18.27
N PHE A 149 -3.61 -8.00 -17.33
CA PHE A 149 -3.73 -7.74 -15.90
C PHE A 149 -2.84 -6.57 -15.46
N CYS A 150 -1.58 -6.54 -15.89
CA CYS A 150 -0.65 -5.44 -15.62
C CYS A 150 -1.18 -4.09 -16.11
N ARG A 151 -1.70 -4.05 -17.33
CA ARG A 151 -2.32 -2.85 -17.92
C ARG A 151 -3.55 -2.41 -17.12
N TRP A 152 -4.42 -3.35 -16.72
CA TRP A 152 -5.63 -3.04 -15.96
C TRP A 152 -5.31 -2.40 -14.61
N VAL A 153 -4.36 -2.97 -13.85
CA VAL A 153 -3.90 -2.40 -12.58
C VAL A 153 -3.32 -1.01 -12.81
N GLY A 154 -2.42 -0.86 -13.79
CA GLY A 154 -1.78 0.41 -14.10
C GLY A 154 -2.76 1.52 -14.42
N TRP A 155 -3.75 1.26 -15.28
CA TRP A 155 -4.80 2.22 -15.62
C TRP A 155 -5.65 2.61 -14.42
N GLY A 156 -6.01 1.65 -13.56
CA GLY A 156 -6.75 1.95 -12.33
C GLY A 156 -5.96 2.84 -11.36
N VAL A 157 -4.66 2.62 -11.22
CA VAL A 157 -3.77 3.45 -10.41
C VAL A 157 -3.60 4.86 -11.00
N ILE A 158 -3.41 4.98 -12.32
CA ILE A 158 -3.30 6.28 -13.00
C ILE A 158 -4.59 7.08 -12.82
N ALA A 159 -5.75 6.48 -13.13
CA ALA A 159 -7.05 7.15 -13.00
C ALA A 159 -7.33 7.59 -11.56
N HIS A 160 -6.94 6.75 -10.59
CA HIS A 160 -6.99 7.10 -9.17
C HIS A 160 -6.13 8.33 -8.87
N ASN A 161 -4.84 8.31 -9.24
CA ASN A 161 -3.93 9.40 -8.95
C ASN A 161 -4.40 10.71 -9.59
N LEU A 162 -4.86 10.69 -10.84
CA LEU A 162 -5.44 11.85 -11.52
C LEU A 162 -6.66 12.42 -10.76
N THR A 163 -7.53 11.55 -10.24
CA THR A 163 -8.69 11.95 -9.43
C THR A 163 -8.27 12.63 -8.13
N ILE A 164 -7.27 12.09 -7.45
CA ILE A 164 -6.74 12.67 -6.20
C ILE A 164 -6.08 14.02 -6.47
N ILE A 165 -5.25 14.13 -7.51
CA ILE A 165 -4.60 15.39 -7.91
C ILE A 165 -5.65 16.44 -8.25
N SER A 166 -6.68 16.08 -9.03
CA SER A 166 -7.78 16.98 -9.38
C SER A 166 -8.51 17.50 -8.14
N ARG A 167 -8.88 16.61 -7.20
CA ARG A 167 -9.52 16.99 -5.93
C ARG A 167 -8.63 17.88 -5.06
N GLY A 168 -7.33 17.59 -5.00
CA GLY A 168 -6.36 18.42 -4.27
C GLY A 168 -6.25 19.82 -4.87
N THR A 169 -6.20 19.91 -6.19
CA THR A 169 -6.15 21.19 -6.92
C THR A 169 -7.41 22.01 -6.73
N LEU A 170 -8.59 21.37 -6.80
CA LEU A 170 -9.87 22.05 -6.57
C LEU A 170 -10.02 22.55 -5.13
N LYS A 171 -9.60 21.78 -4.13
CA LYS A 171 -9.60 22.26 -2.73
C LYS A 171 -8.69 23.48 -2.54
N ASN A 172 -7.55 23.53 -3.22
CA ASN A 172 -6.67 24.69 -3.19
C ASN A 172 -7.24 25.89 -3.96
N LYS A 173 -8.00 25.65 -5.04
CA LYS A 173 -8.67 26.70 -5.83
C LYS A 173 -9.96 27.24 -5.20
N ILE A 174 -10.73 26.44 -4.47
CA ILE A 174 -11.97 26.90 -3.81
C ILE A 174 -11.67 27.92 -2.68
N ASN A 175 -10.41 28.05 -2.25
CA ASN A 175 -9.97 29.15 -1.40
C ASN A 175 -9.76 30.48 -2.15
N TYR A 176 -9.83 30.50 -3.49
CA TYR A 176 -9.72 31.69 -4.32
C TYR A 176 -10.74 31.62 -5.47
N HIS A 177 -11.94 32.14 -5.20
CA HIS A 177 -13.03 32.40 -6.14
C HIS A 177 -13.87 31.20 -6.62
N VAL A 178 -15.14 31.22 -6.22
CA VAL A 178 -16.26 30.68 -6.99
C VAL A 178 -16.66 31.77 -7.99
N PHE A 179 -16.48 31.53 -9.28
CA PHE A 179 -17.28 32.21 -10.29
C PHE A 179 -18.38 31.22 -10.70
N ILE A 180 -19.61 31.70 -10.57
CA ILE A 180 -20.87 30.99 -10.86
C ILE A 180 -20.90 30.57 -12.32
#